data_AF-A0A1Y2BNH7-F1
#
_entry.id   AF-A0A1Y2BNH7-F1
#
_cell.length_a   1.000
_cell.length_b   1.000
_cell.length_c   1.000
_cell.angle_alpha   90.00
_cell.angle_beta   90.00
_cell.angle_gamma   90.00
#
_symmetry.space_group_name_H-M   'P 1'
#
loop_
_entity.id
_entity.type
_entity.pdbx_description
1 polymer ?
#
loop_
_entity_poly.entity_id
_entity_poly.type
_entity_poly.pdbx_seq_one_letter_code
_entity_poly.pdbx_strand_id
1 'polypeptide(L)'
;MTGFIYEQLTSDFAKQQHQQHSPSIDSNPTQKSTRLAVFDFDSTLFRSPLPNPNIWSNELRGSVISDCAWFLEPRTLSPPYIPDTPDFSWWDARVVQSVLDLLKRREDGESVLIVLLTGRRHDLFHDRISELCRGLSDHVNAGAPLFDIMFLKELHNAQETVTYETTLDYKWAVLMHLFSVFPGIRSLEIWDDRQKHLDIFEKKLELLKCSGRLELIQYHNILQEPDLEKYLPEDLEYALVMELIDKCNARTLAATERETVKVLSPVDSVVASKLIASTESKASPIDTMSSDFLECLDCSATTIPESVPKPLTPKEKRKASKANTPRKSISCFRSVINVTEQVSYTGVFLSTDATKRLVEAIPMPTEGVYSTKAHHVTVSLGKAKDEILQPLGGLGAKVEMKAVAVGSYKGVVAVKIELDWKTEGECPRISTNETPHVTMYVGAGCKAKESNFITEWTVLDPPIPVDGVITEKKVYGLKNTKPVEQKAKDISIGGLIKQYHPHLKGKEVGEVVKKVQEWMDKTYMDNSSHNAPEVELFISNLVFEKVE
;
A
#
# COMPACT_ATOMS: atom_id res chain seq x y z
N MET A 1 27.45 -2.02 -4.87
CA MET A 1 27.13 -2.52 -3.52
C MET A 1 28.08 -2.01 -2.43
N THR A 2 29.05 -2.77 -1.88
CA THR A 2 29.90 -2.25 -0.78
C THR A 2 30.74 -1.04 -1.16
N GLY A 3 31.15 -0.91 -2.43
CA GLY A 3 31.83 0.29 -2.93
C GLY A 3 30.93 1.53 -2.97
N PHE A 4 29.76 1.45 -3.62
CA PHE A 4 28.98 2.66 -3.94
C PHE A 4 28.27 3.32 -2.75
N ILE A 5 27.69 2.53 -1.85
CA ILE A 5 27.12 3.06 -0.59
C ILE A 5 28.25 3.65 0.29
N TYR A 6 29.44 3.03 0.25
CA TYR A 6 30.64 3.56 0.90
C TYR A 6 31.16 4.83 0.21
N GLU A 7 31.10 4.96 -1.12
CA GLU A 7 31.44 6.18 -1.86
C GLU A 7 30.48 7.33 -1.55
N GLN A 8 29.17 7.07 -1.41
CA GLN A 8 28.22 8.11 -0.99
C GLN A 8 28.47 8.54 0.47
N LEU A 9 28.59 7.56 1.39
CA LEU A 9 28.89 7.84 2.80
C LEU A 9 30.25 8.55 2.98
N THR A 10 31.30 8.16 2.25
CA THR A 10 32.62 8.80 2.33
C THR A 10 32.70 10.12 1.57
N SER A 11 31.96 10.29 0.46
CA SER A 11 31.76 11.58 -0.22
C SER A 11 31.26 12.62 0.77
N ASP A 12 30.17 12.30 1.47
CA ASP A 12 29.44 13.31 2.24
C ASP A 12 30.09 13.53 3.61
N PHE A 13 30.71 12.48 4.18
CA PHE A 13 31.59 12.61 5.35
C PHE A 13 32.88 13.39 5.04
N ALA A 14 33.50 13.22 3.86
CA ALA A 14 34.70 13.96 3.48
C ALA A 14 34.43 15.45 3.21
N LYS A 15 33.24 15.80 2.70
CA LYS A 15 32.77 17.19 2.57
C LYS A 15 32.64 17.85 3.96
N GLN A 16 32.13 17.13 4.96
CA GLN A 16 32.01 17.63 6.33
C GLN A 16 33.37 17.72 7.07
N GLN A 17 34.25 16.73 6.90
CA GLN A 17 35.60 16.72 7.50
C GLN A 17 36.46 17.92 7.08
N HIS A 18 36.24 18.50 5.89
CA HIS A 18 37.01 19.66 5.41
C HIS A 18 36.77 20.98 6.18
N GLN A 19 35.92 21.00 7.21
CA GLN A 19 35.68 22.19 8.05
C GLN A 19 36.06 22.03 9.53
N GLN A 20 36.60 20.89 9.98
CA GLN A 20 37.10 20.74 11.37
C GLN A 20 38.51 20.11 11.43
N HIS A 21 39.28 20.48 12.46
CA HIS A 21 40.69 20.11 12.58
C HIS A 21 40.90 18.61 12.79
N SER A 22 41.93 18.07 12.14
CA SER A 22 42.35 16.67 12.25
C SER A 22 42.83 16.34 13.68
N PRO A 23 42.25 15.35 14.37
CA PRO A 23 42.79 14.84 15.62
C PRO A 23 43.98 13.90 15.35
N SER A 24 45.01 13.96 16.19
CA SER A 24 46.07 12.96 16.24
C SER A 24 45.52 11.60 16.70
N ILE A 25 46.09 10.51 16.17
CA ILE A 25 45.76 9.16 16.62
C ILE A 25 46.33 8.97 18.04
N ASP A 26 45.44 9.01 19.03
CA ASP A 26 45.72 8.59 20.41
C ASP A 26 44.72 7.51 20.84
N SER A 27 45.15 6.62 21.74
CA SER A 27 44.48 5.34 21.98
C SER A 27 43.40 5.41 23.07
N ASN A 28 42.22 4.83 22.78
CA ASN A 28 41.04 4.72 23.66
C ASN A 28 40.39 6.04 24.14
N PRO A 29 39.53 6.66 23.32
CA PRO A 29 38.32 7.28 23.85
C PRO A 29 37.31 6.20 24.27
N THR A 30 36.57 6.42 25.37
CA THR A 30 35.36 5.65 25.66
C THR A 30 34.34 5.93 24.54
N GLN A 31 34.05 4.92 23.70
CA GLN A 31 33.20 5.10 22.53
C GLN A 31 31.77 5.47 22.96
N LYS A 32 31.46 6.77 22.88
CA LYS A 32 30.19 7.35 23.33
C LYS A 32 29.03 6.65 22.62
N SER A 33 28.09 6.11 23.39
CA SER A 33 26.96 5.36 22.86
C SER A 33 26.11 6.24 21.94
N THR A 34 25.97 5.83 20.68
CA THR A 34 25.22 6.57 19.67
C THR A 34 23.75 6.13 19.67
N ARG A 35 22.82 7.11 19.64
CA ARG A 35 21.41 6.89 19.33
C ARG A 35 21.22 7.02 17.82
N LEU A 36 20.65 6.01 17.17
CA LEU A 36 20.13 6.09 15.81
C LEU A 36 18.62 6.29 15.86
N ALA A 37 18.13 7.38 15.27
CA ALA A 37 16.71 7.60 15.02
C ALA A 37 16.42 7.49 13.51
N VAL A 38 15.43 6.68 13.14
CA VAL A 38 15.06 6.38 11.76
C VAL A 38 13.60 6.75 11.54
N PHE A 39 13.36 7.62 10.55
CA PHE A 39 12.04 8.13 10.21
C PHE A 39 11.65 7.70 8.79
N ASP A 40 10.45 7.14 8.60
CA ASP A 40 9.87 7.05 7.26
C ASP A 40 9.40 8.42 6.77
N PHE A 41 9.38 8.59 5.45
CA PHE A 41 8.86 9.79 4.81
C PHE A 41 7.34 9.71 4.64
N ASP A 42 6.87 8.77 3.83
CA ASP A 42 5.47 8.67 3.41
C ASP A 42 4.54 8.33 4.58
N SER A 43 3.48 9.12 4.74
CA SER A 43 2.47 9.02 5.80
C SER A 43 3.00 9.17 7.24
N THR A 44 4.31 9.26 7.45
CA THR A 44 4.96 9.28 8.75
C THR A 44 5.46 10.70 9.07
N LEU A 45 6.54 11.15 8.43
CA LEU A 45 7.03 12.53 8.55
C LEU A 45 6.19 13.49 7.70
N PHE A 46 6.01 13.15 6.43
CA PHE A 46 5.26 13.95 5.45
C PHE A 46 3.90 13.32 5.19
N ARG A 47 2.86 14.16 5.11
CA ARG A 47 1.50 13.76 4.73
C ARG A 47 1.40 13.62 3.22
N SER A 48 2.19 12.70 2.68
CA SER A 48 2.12 12.26 1.28
C SER A 48 0.68 11.95 0.90
N PRO A 49 0.14 12.52 -0.18
CA PRO A 49 -1.25 12.30 -0.57
C PRO A 49 -1.60 10.83 -0.74
N LEU A 50 -2.78 10.46 -0.25
CA LEU A 50 -3.42 9.18 -0.52
C LEU A 50 -4.51 9.38 -1.59
N PRO A 51 -4.95 8.33 -2.30
CA PRO A 51 -6.12 8.45 -3.17
C PRO A 51 -7.37 8.88 -2.36
N ASN A 52 -8.10 9.84 -2.90
CA ASN A 52 -9.20 10.54 -2.25
C ASN A 52 -10.45 9.63 -2.06
N PRO A 53 -10.94 9.43 -0.83
CA PRO A 53 -12.14 8.61 -0.56
C PRO A 53 -13.44 9.23 -1.10
N ASN A 54 -13.45 10.52 -1.46
CA ASN A 54 -14.60 11.18 -2.09
C ASN A 54 -14.71 10.88 -3.59
N ILE A 55 -13.62 10.42 -4.22
CA ILE A 55 -13.57 10.05 -5.64
C ILE A 55 -13.60 8.53 -5.80
N TRP A 56 -12.85 7.79 -4.96
CA TRP A 56 -12.59 6.37 -5.16
C TRP A 56 -13.09 5.47 -4.03
N SER A 57 -13.61 4.29 -4.38
CA SER A 57 -13.97 3.25 -3.41
C SER A 57 -12.74 2.62 -2.76
N ASN A 58 -12.89 2.09 -1.54
CA ASN A 58 -11.77 1.55 -0.76
C ASN A 58 -11.02 0.41 -1.48
N GLU A 59 -11.74 -0.38 -2.28
CA GLU A 59 -11.19 -1.49 -3.07
C GLU A 59 -10.31 -0.95 -4.21
N LEU A 60 -10.80 0.07 -4.93
CA LEU A 60 -10.06 0.71 -6.02
C LEU A 60 -8.86 1.50 -5.48
N ARG A 61 -8.99 2.20 -4.35
CA ARG A 61 -7.86 2.85 -3.66
C ARG A 61 -6.76 1.86 -3.30
N GLY A 62 -7.15 0.66 -2.84
CA GLY A 62 -6.24 -0.47 -2.63
C GLY A 62 -5.44 -0.80 -3.89
N SER A 63 -6.11 -1.13 -4.99
CA SER A 63 -5.46 -1.46 -6.27
C SER A 63 -4.64 -0.32 -6.90
N VAL A 64 -5.03 0.94 -6.68
CA VAL A 64 -4.24 2.10 -7.13
C VAL A 64 -2.91 2.18 -6.38
N ILE A 65 -2.93 1.90 -5.07
CA ILE A 65 -1.72 1.83 -4.25
C ILE A 65 -0.85 0.61 -4.61
N SER A 66 -1.42 -0.60 -4.65
CA SER A 66 -0.66 -1.85 -4.79
C SER A 66 -0.23 -2.20 -6.22
N ASP A 67 -1.09 -1.94 -7.21
CA ASP A 67 -0.96 -2.50 -8.56
C ASP A 67 -0.69 -1.42 -9.61
N CYS A 68 -1.37 -0.27 -9.48
CA CYS A 68 -1.07 0.90 -10.31
C CYS A 68 0.23 1.60 -9.87
N ALA A 69 0.65 1.37 -8.62
CA ALA A 69 1.90 1.83 -7.99
C ALA A 69 1.98 3.34 -7.72
N TRP A 70 0.92 3.90 -7.11
CA TRP A 70 0.81 5.28 -6.62
C TRP A 70 2.11 5.89 -6.08
N PHE A 71 2.77 5.25 -5.11
CA PHE A 71 3.99 5.76 -4.47
C PHE A 71 5.24 5.77 -5.39
N LEU A 72 5.18 5.22 -6.60
CA LEU A 72 6.26 5.28 -7.60
C LEU A 72 6.04 6.36 -8.67
N GLU A 73 4.91 7.07 -8.65
CA GLU A 73 4.58 8.13 -9.59
C GLU A 73 5.04 9.51 -9.05
N PRO A 74 6.03 10.17 -9.69
CA PRO A 74 6.59 11.45 -9.21
C PRO A 74 5.54 12.52 -8.97
N ARG A 75 4.50 12.58 -9.82
CA ARG A 75 3.41 13.57 -9.72
C ARG A 75 2.70 13.57 -8.37
N THR A 76 2.72 12.47 -7.61
CA THR A 76 2.17 12.43 -6.24
C THR A 76 2.89 13.34 -5.23
N LEU A 77 4.08 13.87 -5.57
CA LEU A 77 4.86 14.82 -4.75
C LEU A 77 5.32 16.06 -5.52
N SER A 78 4.76 16.33 -6.72
CA SER A 78 5.15 17.47 -7.57
C SER A 78 4.00 18.47 -7.80
N PRO A 79 4.30 19.74 -8.06
CA PRO A 79 3.34 20.69 -8.63
C PRO A 79 2.77 20.19 -9.98
N PRO A 80 1.52 20.53 -10.34
CA PRO A 80 0.53 21.28 -9.54
C PRO A 80 -0.28 20.40 -8.57
N TYR A 81 0.04 19.10 -8.45
CA TYR A 81 -0.71 18.14 -7.63
C TYR A 81 -0.54 18.39 -6.12
N ILE A 82 0.66 18.85 -5.70
CA ILE A 82 0.90 19.43 -4.37
C ILE A 82 1.60 20.80 -4.53
N PRO A 83 1.58 21.69 -3.52
CA PRO A 83 2.28 22.97 -3.59
C PRO A 83 3.80 22.82 -3.77
N ASP A 84 4.43 23.77 -4.46
CA ASP A 84 5.89 23.87 -4.60
C ASP A 84 6.60 23.86 -3.23
N THR A 85 6.10 24.66 -2.29
CA THR A 85 6.52 24.71 -0.89
C THR A 85 5.29 24.46 0.01
N PRO A 86 5.05 23.21 0.45
CA PRO A 86 3.92 22.88 1.33
C PRO A 86 4.09 23.47 2.73
N ASP A 87 3.00 23.99 3.30
CA ASP A 87 2.95 24.52 4.66
C ASP A 87 3.03 23.43 5.75
N PHE A 88 3.12 23.83 7.02
CA PHE A 88 3.28 22.91 8.15
C PHE A 88 2.17 21.85 8.29
N SER A 89 0.95 22.09 7.77
CA SER A 89 -0.13 21.11 7.80
C SER A 89 0.12 19.87 6.93
N TRP A 90 1.14 19.91 6.07
CA TRP A 90 1.63 18.77 5.29
C TRP A 90 2.62 17.87 6.05
N TRP A 91 2.90 18.17 7.31
CA TRP A 91 3.86 17.44 8.13
C TRP A 91 3.17 16.91 9.39
N ASP A 92 3.71 15.84 9.98
CA ASP A 92 3.23 15.38 11.29
C ASP A 92 4.00 16.06 12.42
N ALA A 93 3.35 17.03 13.06
CA ALA A 93 3.93 17.87 14.11
C ALA A 93 4.60 17.07 15.25
N ARG A 94 4.10 15.88 15.56
CA ARG A 94 4.65 14.99 16.60
C ARG A 94 6.02 14.43 16.18
N VAL A 95 6.13 14.07 14.90
CA VAL A 95 7.35 13.55 14.29
C VAL A 95 8.38 14.66 14.07
N VAL A 96 7.93 15.83 13.62
CA VAL A 96 8.82 17.01 13.48
C VAL A 96 9.37 17.45 14.85
N GLN A 97 8.55 17.47 15.90
CA GLN A 97 9.04 17.79 17.25
C GLN A 97 10.07 16.78 17.76
N SER A 98 9.89 15.48 17.49
CA SER A 98 10.91 14.46 17.80
C SER A 98 12.25 14.73 17.10
N VAL A 99 12.23 15.10 15.82
CA VAL A 99 13.45 15.48 15.08
C VAL A 99 14.12 16.72 15.70
N LEU A 100 13.35 17.75 16.06
CA LEU A 100 13.87 18.96 16.72
C LEU A 100 14.46 18.68 18.11
N ASP A 101 13.80 17.82 18.91
CA ASP A 101 14.30 17.39 20.22
C ASP A 101 15.62 16.60 20.09
N LEU A 102 15.77 15.79 19.04
CA LEU A 102 16.98 15.03 18.74
C LEU A 102 18.14 15.91 18.23
N LEU A 103 17.84 16.92 17.42
CA LEU A 103 18.81 17.94 17.00
C LEU A 103 19.31 18.72 18.23
N LYS A 104 18.42 19.17 19.11
CA LYS A 104 18.81 19.86 20.34
C LYS A 104 19.68 18.99 21.24
N ARG A 105 19.35 17.70 21.44
CA ARG A 105 20.20 16.77 22.22
C ARG A 105 21.62 16.67 21.65
N ARG A 106 21.78 16.76 20.33
CA ARG A 106 23.11 16.80 19.68
C ARG A 106 23.86 18.11 19.97
N GLU A 107 23.18 19.25 20.02
CA GLU A 107 23.77 20.54 20.45
C GLU A 107 24.19 20.48 21.93
N ASP A 108 23.36 19.88 22.79
CA ASP A 108 23.69 19.51 24.19
C ASP A 108 24.79 18.41 24.28
N GLY A 109 25.28 17.91 23.14
CA GLY A 109 26.45 17.06 23.01
C GLY A 109 26.20 15.55 22.96
N GLU A 110 24.95 15.07 22.89
CA GLU A 110 24.65 13.64 22.69
C GLU A 110 25.14 13.14 21.31
N SER A 111 25.57 11.88 21.25
CA SER A 111 25.88 11.23 19.98
C SER A 111 24.58 10.73 19.35
N VAL A 112 23.97 11.55 18.49
CA VAL A 112 22.71 11.24 17.80
C VAL A 112 22.93 11.23 16.30
N LEU A 113 22.45 10.19 15.62
CA LEU A 113 22.39 10.03 14.17
C LEU A 113 20.90 9.99 13.75
N ILE A 114 20.47 10.92 12.92
CA ILE A 114 19.07 11.17 12.53
C ILE A 114 18.93 10.88 11.03
N VAL A 115 18.13 9.87 10.69
CA VAL A 115 18.09 9.30 9.34
C VAL A 115 16.67 9.29 8.80
N LEU A 116 16.49 9.79 7.57
CA LEU A 116 15.28 9.57 6.79
C LEU A 116 15.44 8.28 5.95
N LEU A 117 14.45 7.39 5.95
CA LEU A 117 14.51 6.09 5.26
C LEU A 117 13.16 5.75 4.60
N THR A 118 13.06 5.99 3.29
CA THR A 118 11.82 5.82 2.51
C THR A 118 11.94 4.74 1.42
N GLY A 119 10.78 4.18 1.04
CA GLY A 119 10.65 3.29 -0.12
C GLY A 119 10.61 4.01 -1.48
N ARG A 120 10.55 5.35 -1.50
CA ARG A 120 10.58 6.16 -2.73
C ARG A 120 11.89 5.96 -3.50
N ARG A 121 11.82 6.08 -4.83
CA ARG A 121 12.97 5.88 -5.72
C ARG A 121 13.95 7.04 -5.69
N HIS A 122 15.25 6.77 -5.51
CA HIS A 122 16.28 7.80 -5.48
C HIS A 122 16.27 8.65 -6.76
N ASP A 123 16.31 7.99 -7.91
CA ASP A 123 16.41 8.61 -9.24
C ASP A 123 15.15 9.38 -9.69
N LEU A 124 14.07 9.34 -8.90
CA LEU A 124 12.80 10.02 -9.19
C LEU A 124 12.36 11.00 -8.09
N PHE A 125 12.87 10.86 -6.87
CA PHE A 125 12.36 11.59 -5.70
C PHE A 125 13.46 12.24 -4.82
N HIS A 126 14.76 11.98 -5.04
CA HIS A 126 15.83 12.53 -4.20
C HIS A 126 15.76 14.05 -4.08
N ASP A 127 15.76 14.74 -5.22
CA ASP A 127 15.83 16.20 -5.25
C ASP A 127 14.55 16.80 -4.67
N ARG A 128 13.38 16.24 -5.02
CA ARG A 128 12.09 16.74 -4.54
C ARG A 128 11.87 16.51 -3.04
N ILE A 129 12.30 15.36 -2.49
CA ILE A 129 12.22 15.13 -1.04
C ILE A 129 13.25 16.02 -0.31
N SER A 130 14.42 16.27 -0.90
CA SER A 130 15.40 17.22 -0.36
C SER A 130 14.89 18.66 -0.34
N GLU A 131 14.18 19.10 -1.39
CA GLU A 131 13.48 20.39 -1.40
C GLU A 131 12.43 20.49 -0.29
N LEU A 132 11.60 19.47 -0.12
CA LEU A 132 10.55 19.44 0.91
C LEU A 132 11.15 19.48 2.31
N CYS A 133 12.18 18.68 2.60
CA CYS A 133 12.86 18.68 3.89
C CYS A 133 13.61 20.00 4.16
N ARG A 134 14.16 20.67 3.14
CA ARG A 134 14.71 22.02 3.27
C ARG A 134 13.61 23.05 3.59
N GLY A 135 12.49 23.02 2.85
CA GLY A 135 11.35 23.90 3.12
C GLY A 135 10.78 23.75 4.54
N LEU A 136 10.75 22.52 5.08
CA LEU A 136 10.42 22.30 6.49
C LEU A 136 11.48 22.91 7.42
N SER A 137 12.77 22.66 7.16
CA SER A 137 13.89 23.20 7.94
C SER A 137 13.84 24.72 8.06
N ASP A 138 13.54 25.40 6.94
CA ASP A 138 13.37 26.85 6.87
C ASP A 138 12.12 27.28 7.67
N HIS A 139 11.00 26.57 7.52
CA HIS A 139 9.74 26.89 8.21
C HIS A 139 9.84 26.77 9.75
N VAL A 140 10.55 25.75 10.25
CA VAL A 140 10.76 25.55 11.70
C VAL A 140 11.99 26.28 12.24
N ASN A 141 12.71 27.03 11.39
CA ASN A 141 13.94 27.77 11.74
C ASN A 141 15.04 26.87 12.36
N ALA A 142 15.21 25.63 11.87
CA ALA A 142 16.15 24.66 12.44
C ALA A 142 17.63 25.06 12.32
N GLY A 143 17.97 26.00 11.43
CA GLY A 143 19.34 26.49 11.21
C GLY A 143 20.32 25.49 10.58
N ALA A 144 19.98 24.20 10.54
CA ALA A 144 20.78 23.11 10.00
C ALA A 144 19.86 22.05 9.33
N PRO A 145 20.41 21.15 8.48
CA PRO A 145 19.64 20.05 7.90
C PRO A 145 19.01 19.14 8.97
N LEU A 146 17.74 18.77 8.75
CA LEU A 146 16.95 17.96 9.69
C LEU A 146 17.41 16.50 9.81
N PHE A 147 18.15 15.99 8.82
CA PHE A 147 18.62 14.61 8.73
C PHE A 147 20.08 14.60 8.28
N ASP A 148 20.89 13.70 8.83
CA ASP A 148 22.29 13.53 8.43
C ASP A 148 22.41 12.74 7.13
N ILE A 149 21.49 11.79 6.93
CA ILE A 149 21.46 10.86 5.80
C ILE A 149 20.01 10.64 5.37
N MET A 150 19.75 10.67 4.07
CA MET A 150 18.44 10.44 3.47
C MET A 150 18.52 9.23 2.53
N PHE A 151 18.08 8.07 3.00
CA PHE A 151 18.08 6.83 2.21
C PHE A 151 16.79 6.67 1.40
N LEU A 152 16.95 6.65 0.08
CA LEU A 152 15.92 6.34 -0.91
C LEU A 152 16.27 5.04 -1.63
N LYS A 153 15.26 4.30 -2.13
CA LYS A 153 15.47 3.02 -2.81
C LYS A 153 16.06 3.25 -4.20
N GLU A 154 17.25 2.70 -4.46
CA GLU A 154 17.93 2.83 -5.74
C GLU A 154 17.23 2.07 -6.88
N LEU A 155 17.52 2.46 -8.13
CA LEU A 155 17.11 1.72 -9.31
C LEU A 155 18.06 0.54 -9.55
N HIS A 156 17.52 -0.67 -9.65
CA HIS A 156 18.29 -1.87 -9.96
C HIS A 156 18.82 -1.82 -11.41
N ASN A 157 20.06 -1.35 -11.58
CA ASN A 157 20.79 -1.47 -12.83
C ASN A 157 21.14 -2.94 -13.11
N ALA A 158 21.15 -3.34 -14.39
CA ALA A 158 21.32 -4.74 -14.82
C ALA A 158 22.71 -5.37 -14.51
N GLN A 159 23.59 -4.62 -13.84
CA GLN A 159 24.93 -5.03 -13.42
C GLN A 159 25.01 -5.30 -11.90
N GLU A 160 23.99 -4.95 -11.12
CA GLU A 160 23.94 -5.16 -9.67
C GLU A 160 23.16 -6.44 -9.29
N THR A 161 23.56 -7.07 -8.17
CA THR A 161 23.22 -8.47 -7.86
C THR A 161 22.21 -8.68 -6.73
N VAL A 162 21.74 -7.62 -6.06
CA VAL A 162 20.75 -7.71 -4.96
C VAL A 162 19.49 -6.95 -5.34
N THR A 163 18.40 -7.70 -5.45
CA THR A 163 17.05 -7.17 -5.67
C THR A 163 16.23 -7.23 -4.39
N TYR A 164 15.77 -6.09 -3.88
CA TYR A 164 14.90 -6.05 -2.71
C TYR A 164 13.43 -6.30 -3.09
N GLU A 165 12.92 -7.51 -2.80
CA GLU A 165 11.55 -7.94 -3.08
C GLU A 165 10.49 -6.99 -2.52
N THR A 166 10.70 -6.49 -1.29
CA THR A 166 9.79 -5.53 -0.64
C THR A 166 10.49 -4.24 -0.21
N THR A 167 9.71 -3.22 0.18
CA THR A 167 10.23 -2.02 0.85
C THR A 167 10.81 -2.35 2.23
N LEU A 168 10.19 -3.29 2.95
CA LEU A 168 10.64 -3.71 4.28
C LEU A 168 12.01 -4.40 4.25
N ASP A 169 12.30 -5.18 3.22
CA ASP A 169 13.60 -5.84 3.07
C ASP A 169 14.71 -4.86 2.65
N TYR A 170 14.36 -3.84 1.86
CA TYR A 170 15.26 -2.70 1.61
C TYR A 170 15.56 -1.93 2.91
N LYS A 171 14.54 -1.50 3.66
CA LYS A 171 14.73 -0.79 4.94
C LYS A 171 15.56 -1.62 5.94
N TRP A 172 15.29 -2.93 6.00
CA TRP A 172 16.06 -3.87 6.82
C TRP A 172 17.54 -3.94 6.41
N ALA A 173 17.85 -4.00 5.12
CA ALA A 173 19.23 -4.04 4.63
C ALA A 173 19.99 -2.74 4.94
N VAL A 174 19.35 -1.58 4.78
CA VAL A 174 19.94 -0.28 5.18
C VAL A 174 20.23 -0.26 6.68
N LEU A 175 19.29 -0.69 7.52
CA LEU A 175 19.47 -0.73 8.97
C LEU A 175 20.63 -1.65 9.40
N MET A 176 20.76 -2.83 8.78
CA MET A 176 21.90 -3.72 9.03
C MET A 176 23.23 -3.13 8.55
N HIS A 177 23.23 -2.40 7.43
CA HIS A 177 24.42 -1.69 6.95
C HIS A 177 24.83 -0.58 7.94
N LEU A 178 23.89 0.23 8.44
CA LEU A 178 24.14 1.24 9.46
C LEU A 178 24.77 0.66 10.72
N PHE A 179 24.28 -0.48 11.24
CA PHE A 179 24.90 -1.15 12.40
C PHE A 179 26.29 -1.73 12.13
N SER A 180 26.66 -1.95 10.87
CA SER A 180 27.99 -2.40 10.44
C SER A 180 28.97 -1.25 10.21
N VAL A 181 28.50 -0.10 9.70
CA VAL A 181 29.32 1.10 9.49
C VAL A 181 29.53 1.86 10.80
N PHE A 182 28.50 1.91 11.65
CA PHE A 182 28.50 2.62 12.93
C PHE A 182 28.38 1.63 14.10
N PRO A 183 29.48 0.94 14.49
CA PRO A 183 29.46 -0.02 15.59
C PRO A 183 29.09 0.60 16.95
N GLY A 184 29.28 1.91 17.12
CA GLY A 184 28.93 2.67 18.33
C GLY A 184 27.43 2.90 18.58
N ILE A 185 26.55 2.62 17.61
CA ILE A 185 25.09 2.70 17.82
C ILE A 185 24.66 1.71 18.90
N ARG A 186 24.10 2.18 20.00
CA ARG A 186 23.58 1.35 21.11
C ARG A 186 22.10 1.53 21.37
N SER A 187 21.52 2.67 20.99
CA SER A 187 20.08 2.90 21.05
C SER A 187 19.51 3.07 19.64
N LEU A 188 18.32 2.51 19.41
CA LEU A 188 17.57 2.62 18.16
C LEU A 188 16.16 3.15 18.41
N GLU A 189 15.69 4.02 17.53
CA GLU A 189 14.35 4.60 17.53
C GLU A 189 13.79 4.54 16.10
N ILE A 190 12.63 3.92 15.89
CA ILE A 190 12.02 3.76 14.55
C ILE A 190 10.62 4.35 14.52
N TRP A 191 10.37 5.23 13.53
CA TRP A 191 9.09 5.87 13.25
C TRP A 191 8.60 5.40 11.84
N ASP A 192 7.44 4.74 11.76
CA ASP A 192 6.81 4.22 10.51
C ASP A 192 5.28 4.16 10.72
N ASP A 193 4.47 4.46 9.70
CA ASP A 193 3.00 4.42 9.75
C ASP A 193 2.43 2.98 9.75
N ARG A 194 3.27 1.99 9.43
CA ARG A 194 2.83 0.61 9.19
C ARG A 194 3.22 -0.25 10.37
N GLN A 195 2.28 -0.44 11.30
CA GLN A 195 2.41 -1.39 12.41
C GLN A 195 3.03 -2.73 11.97
N LYS A 196 2.62 -3.28 10.82
CA LYS A 196 3.18 -4.53 10.25
C LYS A 196 4.68 -4.49 9.95
N HIS A 197 5.25 -3.33 9.62
CA HIS A 197 6.71 -3.16 9.52
C HIS A 197 7.34 -3.23 10.91
N LEU A 198 6.81 -2.48 11.88
CA LEU A 198 7.30 -2.45 13.27
C LEU A 198 7.25 -3.84 13.92
N ASP A 199 6.14 -4.57 13.75
CA ASP A 199 5.94 -5.96 14.19
C ASP A 199 6.99 -6.94 13.65
N ILE A 200 7.62 -6.62 12.51
CA ILE A 200 8.64 -7.45 11.87
C ILE A 200 10.04 -6.93 12.20
N PHE A 201 10.24 -5.62 12.33
CA PHE A 201 11.47 -5.06 12.89
C PHE A 201 11.71 -5.57 14.31
N GLU A 202 10.72 -5.55 15.18
CA GLU A 202 10.80 -6.10 16.53
C GLU A 202 11.30 -7.56 16.54
N LYS A 203 10.63 -8.43 15.77
CA LYS A 203 10.99 -9.84 15.66
C LYS A 203 12.37 -10.08 15.03
N LYS A 204 12.81 -9.23 14.08
CA LYS A 204 14.14 -9.32 13.47
C LYS A 204 15.26 -8.73 14.36
N LEU A 205 14.96 -7.73 15.19
CA LEU A 205 15.92 -7.01 16.04
C LEU A 205 16.11 -7.63 17.42
N GLU A 206 15.18 -8.45 17.92
CA GLU A 206 15.27 -9.04 19.27
C GLU A 206 16.60 -9.81 19.47
N LEU A 207 17.15 -10.46 18.44
CA LEU A 207 18.48 -11.10 18.51
C LEU A 207 19.64 -10.11 18.79
N LEU A 208 19.56 -8.87 18.28
CA LEU A 208 20.55 -7.82 18.54
C LEU A 208 20.40 -7.23 19.95
N LYS A 209 19.18 -7.26 20.50
CA LYS A 209 18.87 -6.83 21.87
C LYS A 209 19.30 -7.90 22.89
N CYS A 210 18.93 -9.17 22.69
CA CYS A 210 19.34 -10.29 23.54
C CYS A 210 20.87 -10.51 23.58
N SER A 211 21.58 -10.15 22.52
CA SER A 211 23.06 -10.21 22.47
C SER A 211 23.76 -8.96 23.03
N GLY A 212 23.01 -7.96 23.51
CA GLY A 212 23.58 -6.70 24.01
C GLY A 212 24.23 -5.82 22.94
N ARG A 213 23.98 -6.11 21.64
CA ARG A 213 24.41 -5.24 20.53
C ARG A 213 23.62 -3.94 20.51
N LEU A 214 22.35 -3.97 20.93
CA LEU A 214 21.49 -2.81 21.18
C LEU A 214 20.96 -2.88 22.62
N GLU A 215 21.03 -1.76 23.34
CA GLU A 215 20.63 -1.63 24.75
C GLU A 215 19.16 -1.20 24.89
N LEU A 216 18.71 -0.31 24.00
CA LEU A 216 17.37 0.24 23.97
C LEU A 216 16.86 0.31 22.54
N ILE A 217 15.64 -0.19 22.30
CA ILE A 217 14.94 -0.06 21.03
C ILE A 217 13.54 0.50 21.30
N GLN A 218 13.14 1.50 20.53
CA GLN A 218 11.84 2.18 20.64
C GLN A 218 11.14 2.17 19.27
N TYR A 219 9.83 1.89 19.27
CA TYR A 219 9.01 1.82 18.04
C TYR A 219 7.83 2.78 18.15
N HIS A 220 7.64 3.60 17.11
CA HIS A 220 6.68 4.69 17.07
C HIS A 220 5.76 4.50 15.85
N ASN A 221 4.56 3.95 16.09
CA ASN A 221 3.55 3.79 15.05
C ASN A 221 2.81 5.11 14.80
N ILE A 222 2.98 5.69 13.62
CA ILE A 222 2.41 7.00 13.28
C ILE A 222 1.10 6.84 12.52
N LEU A 223 0.03 6.74 13.28
CA LEU A 223 -1.33 6.81 12.77
C LEU A 223 -1.64 8.26 12.35
N GLN A 224 -2.00 8.44 11.08
CA GLN A 224 -2.53 9.70 10.59
C GLN A 224 -3.96 9.92 11.11
N GLU A 225 -4.28 11.19 11.38
CA GLU A 225 -5.62 11.62 11.74
C GLU A 225 -6.42 11.84 10.43
N PRO A 226 -7.61 11.23 10.25
CA PRO A 226 -8.33 11.26 8.97
C PRO A 226 -8.67 12.65 8.42
N ASP A 227 -8.69 13.65 9.30
CA ASP A 227 -8.98 15.05 8.98
C ASP A 227 -7.72 15.87 8.64
N LEU A 228 -6.53 15.28 8.83
CA LEU A 228 -5.24 15.82 8.37
C LEU A 228 -4.69 15.06 7.15
N GLU A 229 -5.35 13.99 6.70
CA GLU A 229 -5.03 13.30 5.44
C GLU A 229 -5.03 14.31 4.26
N LYS A 230 -4.01 14.21 3.41
CA LYS A 230 -3.90 15.03 2.19
C LYS A 230 -4.35 14.21 0.97
N TYR A 231 -4.97 14.91 0.03
CA TYR A 231 -5.48 14.38 -1.23
C TYR A 231 -5.02 15.31 -2.36
N LEU A 232 -5.03 14.83 -3.60
CA LEU A 232 -4.75 15.70 -4.75
C LEU A 232 -6.03 16.45 -5.17
N PRO A 233 -5.94 17.59 -5.90
CA PRO A 233 -7.11 18.24 -6.49
C PRO A 233 -7.93 17.24 -7.33
N GLU A 234 -9.26 17.23 -7.16
CA GLU A 234 -10.07 16.06 -7.59
C GLU A 234 -10.04 15.81 -9.11
N ASP A 235 -9.91 16.87 -9.91
CA ASP A 235 -9.74 16.83 -11.36
C ASP A 235 -8.39 16.26 -11.78
N LEU A 236 -7.30 16.73 -11.15
CA LEU A 236 -5.95 16.24 -11.37
C LEU A 236 -5.80 14.79 -10.91
N GLU A 237 -6.40 14.42 -9.78
CA GLU A 237 -6.38 13.06 -9.25
C GLU A 237 -7.16 12.11 -10.16
N TYR A 238 -8.32 12.51 -10.66
CA TYR A 238 -9.11 11.73 -11.60
C TYR A 238 -8.30 11.42 -12.88
N ALA A 239 -7.70 12.43 -13.49
CA ALA A 239 -6.84 12.25 -14.66
C ALA A 239 -5.64 11.33 -14.37
N LEU A 240 -4.95 11.54 -13.25
CA LEU A 240 -3.77 10.76 -12.87
C LEU A 240 -4.09 9.28 -12.62
N VAL A 241 -5.13 9.00 -11.85
CA VAL A 241 -5.51 7.62 -11.48
C VAL A 241 -5.98 6.83 -12.69
N MET A 242 -6.76 7.43 -13.60
CA MET A 242 -7.17 6.77 -14.83
C MET A 242 -5.95 6.43 -15.72
N GLU A 243 -5.00 7.34 -15.87
CA GLU A 243 -3.75 7.10 -16.61
C GLU A 243 -2.88 6.00 -15.96
N LEU A 244 -2.80 5.96 -14.63
CA LEU A 244 -2.09 4.92 -13.88
C LEU A 244 -2.78 3.54 -14.00
N ILE A 245 -4.11 3.52 -14.08
CA ILE A 245 -4.92 2.32 -14.32
C ILE A 245 -4.69 1.80 -15.74
N ASP A 246 -4.70 2.67 -16.76
CA ASP A 246 -4.42 2.27 -18.14
C ASP A 246 -2.99 1.72 -18.29
N LYS A 247 -2.00 2.37 -17.65
CA LYS A 247 -0.62 1.85 -17.53
C LYS A 247 -0.56 0.52 -16.77
N CYS A 248 -1.43 0.27 -15.78
CA CYS A 248 -1.51 -1.01 -15.08
C CYS A 248 -2.12 -2.10 -15.97
N ASN A 249 -3.20 -1.78 -16.69
CA ASN A 249 -3.91 -2.67 -17.60
C ASN A 249 -3.02 -3.09 -18.78
N ALA A 250 -2.32 -2.14 -19.42
CA ALA A 250 -1.38 -2.43 -20.50
C ALA A 250 -0.23 -3.36 -20.05
N ARG A 251 0.35 -3.12 -18.86
CA ARG A 251 1.36 -4.01 -18.27
C ARG A 251 0.82 -5.41 -17.97
N THR A 252 -0.45 -5.50 -17.55
CA THR A 252 -1.12 -6.77 -17.22
C THR A 252 -1.41 -7.58 -18.47
N LEU A 253 -2.02 -6.98 -19.50
CA LEU A 253 -2.31 -7.61 -20.78
C LEU A 253 -1.03 -8.13 -21.46
N ALA A 254 0.01 -7.29 -21.55
CA ALA A 254 1.31 -7.67 -22.11
C ALA A 254 2.04 -8.76 -21.30
N ALA A 255 1.69 -8.95 -20.02
CA ALA A 255 2.17 -10.09 -19.23
C ALA A 255 1.39 -11.37 -19.58
N THR A 256 0.05 -11.30 -19.67
CA THR A 256 -0.81 -12.43 -20.07
C THR A 256 -0.46 -12.95 -21.47
N GLU A 257 -0.22 -12.07 -22.44
CA GLU A 257 0.25 -12.44 -23.79
C GLU A 257 1.58 -13.21 -23.77
N ARG A 258 2.53 -12.79 -22.93
CA ARG A 258 3.83 -13.48 -22.76
C ARG A 258 3.70 -14.82 -22.08
N GLU A 259 2.68 -15.04 -21.25
CA GLU A 259 2.42 -16.35 -20.64
C GLU A 259 1.66 -17.27 -21.59
N THR A 260 0.66 -16.79 -22.35
CA THR A 260 -0.06 -17.61 -23.33
C THR A 260 0.86 -18.07 -24.47
N VAL A 261 1.73 -17.20 -25.01
CA VAL A 261 2.73 -17.60 -26.01
C VAL A 261 3.69 -18.68 -25.48
N LYS A 262 4.11 -18.59 -24.21
CA LYS A 262 4.94 -19.63 -23.58
C LYS A 262 4.21 -20.96 -23.39
N VAL A 263 2.91 -20.95 -23.10
CA VAL A 263 2.08 -22.15 -22.97
C VAL A 263 1.77 -22.80 -24.32
N LEU A 264 1.76 -22.04 -25.42
CA LEU A 264 1.58 -22.56 -26.79
C LEU A 264 2.89 -23.06 -27.42
N SER A 265 4.05 -22.55 -27.00
CA SER A 265 5.38 -22.96 -27.51
C SER A 265 5.92 -24.38 -27.20
N PRO A 266 5.32 -25.28 -26.38
CA PRO A 266 5.83 -26.64 -26.20
C PRO A 266 5.69 -27.57 -27.41
N VAL A 267 4.87 -27.22 -28.41
CA VAL A 267 4.55 -28.08 -29.56
C VAL A 267 4.76 -27.34 -30.88
N ASP A 268 6.02 -27.11 -31.25
CA ASP A 268 6.55 -27.31 -32.62
C ASP A 268 8.00 -26.84 -32.74
N SER A 269 8.95 -27.78 -32.59
CA SER A 269 10.40 -27.52 -32.80
C SER A 269 11.16 -28.65 -33.52
N VAL A 270 10.44 -29.63 -34.07
CA VAL A 270 11.01 -30.84 -34.69
C VAL A 270 10.78 -30.91 -36.21
N VAL A 271 9.80 -30.20 -36.75
CA VAL A 271 9.40 -30.32 -38.17
C VAL A 271 10.07 -29.28 -39.09
N ALA A 272 10.37 -28.08 -38.59
CA ALA A 272 10.84 -26.94 -39.39
C ALA A 272 12.27 -27.07 -39.97
N SER A 273 13.02 -28.12 -39.61
CA SER A 273 14.45 -28.25 -39.94
C SER A 273 14.76 -29.35 -40.98
N LYS A 274 13.77 -29.78 -41.78
CA LYS A 274 13.93 -30.91 -42.73
C LYS A 274 13.37 -30.71 -44.14
N LEU A 275 13.01 -29.48 -44.51
CA LEU A 275 12.31 -29.17 -45.77
C LEU A 275 12.93 -28.02 -46.61
N ILE A 276 14.21 -27.70 -46.37
CA ILE A 276 15.02 -26.84 -47.25
C ILE A 276 16.38 -27.53 -47.50
N ALA A 277 16.36 -28.66 -48.21
CA ALA A 277 17.55 -29.48 -48.48
C ALA A 277 17.49 -30.27 -49.80
N SER A 278 16.80 -29.76 -50.83
CA SER A 278 16.80 -30.40 -52.17
C SER A 278 16.25 -29.51 -53.31
N THR A 279 17.09 -28.64 -53.88
CA THR A 279 17.19 -28.35 -55.33
C THR A 279 18.34 -27.36 -55.59
N GLU A 280 19.28 -27.72 -56.48
CA GLU A 280 20.37 -26.84 -56.91
C GLU A 280 20.13 -26.26 -58.32
N SER A 281 20.82 -25.16 -58.63
CA SER A 281 21.05 -24.60 -59.98
C SER A 281 19.82 -23.94 -60.66
N LYS A 282 19.94 -22.84 -61.45
CA LYS A 282 21.08 -22.27 -62.19
C LYS A 282 21.03 -20.72 -62.30
N ALA A 283 22.20 -20.14 -62.54
CA ALA A 283 22.48 -18.94 -63.36
C ALA A 283 21.96 -17.54 -62.95
N SER A 284 22.88 -16.58 -63.03
CA SER A 284 22.75 -15.12 -63.10
C SER A 284 22.80 -14.65 -64.59
N PRO A 285 22.92 -13.35 -65.00
CA PRO A 285 23.19 -12.10 -64.26
C PRO A 285 22.32 -10.88 -64.72
N ILE A 286 22.91 -9.67 -64.76
CA ILE A 286 22.38 -8.31 -65.10
C ILE A 286 21.89 -7.56 -63.84
N ASP A 287 22.71 -6.70 -63.22
CA ASP A 287 23.01 -5.26 -63.54
C ASP A 287 21.85 -4.31 -63.17
N THR A 288 22.01 -3.14 -62.52
CA THR A 288 23.15 -2.37 -61.95
C THR A 288 22.60 -1.55 -60.74
N MET A 289 23.22 -0.58 -60.02
CA MET A 289 24.44 0.25 -60.22
C MET A 289 25.01 0.76 -58.85
N SER A 290 25.68 1.91 -58.88
CA SER A 290 26.33 2.71 -57.81
C SER A 290 25.53 2.98 -56.52
N SER A 291 26.11 3.15 -55.32
CA SER A 291 27.38 3.81 -54.89
C SER A 291 27.29 5.35 -54.86
N ASP A 292 27.94 6.13 -53.99
CA ASP A 292 28.94 5.90 -52.91
C ASP A 292 28.74 6.89 -51.75
N PHE A 293 29.27 6.59 -50.55
CA PHE A 293 30.38 7.37 -49.96
C PHE A 293 30.99 6.69 -48.71
N LEU A 294 32.32 6.48 -48.74
CA LEU A 294 33.20 6.04 -47.64
C LEU A 294 33.72 7.29 -46.87
N GLU A 295 34.57 7.30 -45.83
CA GLU A 295 35.42 6.33 -45.08
C GLU A 295 35.43 6.80 -43.58
N CYS A 296 36.31 6.51 -42.60
CA CYS A 296 37.62 5.85 -42.38
C CYS A 296 37.60 5.29 -40.92
N LEU A 297 38.21 4.16 -40.55
CA LEU A 297 39.62 3.89 -40.17
C LEU A 297 40.16 4.75 -38.99
N ASP A 298 40.96 4.25 -38.02
CA ASP A 298 41.52 2.89 -37.81
C ASP A 298 41.98 2.62 -36.36
N CYS A 299 42.28 1.33 -36.06
CA CYS A 299 43.22 0.82 -35.02
C CYS A 299 42.92 1.12 -33.52
N SER A 300 43.44 0.36 -32.53
CA SER A 300 44.48 -0.69 -32.50
C SER A 300 44.08 -1.87 -31.59
N ALA A 301 44.72 -3.04 -31.75
CA ALA A 301 44.55 -4.20 -30.86
C ALA A 301 45.80 -4.46 -29.99
N THR A 302 45.61 -4.97 -28.76
CA THR A 302 46.69 -5.38 -27.85
C THR A 302 46.36 -6.71 -27.18
N THR A 303 47.25 -7.70 -27.30
CA THR A 303 47.04 -9.10 -26.86
C THR A 303 47.86 -9.47 -25.61
N ILE A 304 47.18 -9.97 -24.56
CA ILE A 304 47.76 -10.86 -23.53
C ILE A 304 46.65 -11.84 -23.03
N PRO A 305 46.94 -12.94 -22.29
CA PRO A 305 46.96 -14.27 -22.91
C PRO A 305 45.82 -15.20 -22.45
N GLU A 306 45.48 -16.20 -23.27
CA GLU A 306 44.56 -17.26 -22.89
C GLU A 306 45.15 -18.18 -21.80
N SER A 307 44.39 -18.39 -20.73
CA SER A 307 44.62 -19.48 -19.77
C SER A 307 43.47 -20.47 -19.83
N VAL A 308 43.69 -21.60 -20.52
CA VAL A 308 42.66 -22.61 -20.80
C VAL A 308 42.19 -23.31 -19.50
N PRO A 309 40.91 -23.22 -19.11
CA PRO A 309 40.39 -23.96 -17.98
C PRO A 309 40.28 -25.46 -18.29
N LYS A 310 40.71 -26.32 -17.35
CA LYS A 310 40.56 -27.78 -17.50
C LYS A 310 39.07 -28.18 -17.55
N PRO A 311 38.69 -29.20 -18.35
CA PRO A 311 37.31 -29.68 -18.39
C PRO A 311 36.89 -30.29 -17.04
N LEU A 312 35.83 -29.72 -16.44
CA LEU A 312 35.26 -30.18 -15.17
C LEU A 312 34.77 -31.63 -15.23
N THR A 313 34.96 -32.37 -14.14
CA THR A 313 34.64 -33.80 -14.06
C THR A 313 33.13 -34.06 -14.02
N PRO A 314 32.68 -35.29 -14.36
CA PRO A 314 31.25 -35.65 -14.31
C PRO A 314 30.58 -35.51 -12.94
N LYS A 315 31.34 -35.40 -11.83
CA LYS A 315 30.80 -35.18 -10.49
C LYS A 315 30.54 -33.70 -10.18
N GLU A 316 31.28 -32.77 -10.79
CA GLU A 316 31.12 -31.33 -10.57
C GLU A 316 29.90 -30.76 -11.33
N LYS A 317 29.63 -31.30 -12.52
CA LYS A 317 28.42 -30.99 -13.32
C LYS A 317 27.08 -31.29 -12.60
N ARG A 318 27.10 -32.00 -11.46
CA ARG A 318 25.91 -32.33 -10.65
C ARG A 318 25.60 -31.36 -9.50
N LYS A 319 26.39 -30.29 -9.30
CA LYS A 319 26.04 -29.19 -8.37
C LYS A 319 25.71 -27.85 -9.04
N ALA A 320 26.04 -27.67 -10.32
CA ALA A 320 25.77 -26.46 -11.09
C ALA A 320 24.44 -26.52 -11.87
N SER A 321 23.35 -26.92 -11.22
CA SER A 321 22.01 -27.01 -11.86
C SER A 321 20.84 -26.72 -10.92
N LYS A 322 21.02 -25.74 -10.03
CA LYS A 322 19.93 -25.03 -9.34
C LYS A 322 20.12 -23.53 -9.50
N ALA A 323 19.93 -23.05 -10.73
CA ALA A 323 19.54 -21.65 -10.91
C ALA A 323 18.23 -21.44 -10.14
N ASN A 324 18.15 -20.39 -9.32
CA ASN A 324 16.93 -20.09 -8.59
C ASN A 324 15.84 -19.73 -9.60
N THR A 325 14.85 -20.62 -9.78
CA THR A 325 13.58 -20.24 -10.38
C THR A 325 13.01 -19.10 -9.53
N PRO A 326 12.67 -17.94 -10.13
CA PRO A 326 12.06 -16.85 -9.37
C PRO A 326 10.81 -17.38 -8.67
N ARG A 327 10.76 -17.22 -7.35
CA ARG A 327 9.61 -17.64 -6.56
C ARG A 327 8.45 -16.75 -6.97
N LYS A 328 7.54 -17.24 -7.81
CA LYS A 328 6.33 -16.50 -8.20
C LYS A 328 5.63 -16.07 -6.91
N SER A 329 5.62 -14.77 -6.64
CA SER A 329 4.85 -14.22 -5.53
C SER A 329 3.37 -14.49 -5.78
N ILE A 330 2.57 -14.57 -4.72
CA ILE A 330 1.17 -15.05 -4.74
C ILE A 330 0.20 -14.00 -5.37
N SER A 331 0.74 -13.06 -6.15
CA SER A 331 0.04 -12.02 -6.92
C SER A 331 0.01 -12.31 -8.44
N CYS A 332 0.24 -13.57 -8.85
CA CYS A 332 0.39 -13.95 -10.27
C CYS A 332 -0.90 -13.89 -11.14
N PHE A 333 -2.02 -13.39 -10.59
CA PHE A 333 -3.22 -13.06 -11.34
C PHE A 333 -3.67 -11.63 -11.00
N ARG A 334 -2.96 -10.64 -11.53
CA ARG A 334 -3.50 -9.28 -11.67
C ARG A 334 -4.59 -9.31 -12.74
N SER A 335 -5.82 -8.95 -12.35
CA SER A 335 -6.93 -8.77 -13.29
C SER A 335 -6.85 -7.39 -13.93
N VAL A 336 -7.48 -7.23 -15.10
CA VAL A 336 -7.65 -5.92 -15.74
C VAL A 336 -8.57 -5.07 -14.86
N ILE A 337 -8.06 -3.96 -14.34
CA ILE A 337 -8.79 -3.01 -13.53
C ILE A 337 -9.81 -2.30 -14.42
N ASN A 338 -11.08 -2.64 -14.22
CA ASN A 338 -12.22 -1.99 -14.86
C ASN A 338 -12.84 -1.04 -13.84
N VAL A 339 -13.02 0.23 -14.20
CA VAL A 339 -13.64 1.24 -13.32
C VAL A 339 -15.13 1.36 -13.64
N THR A 340 -15.97 1.59 -12.64
CA THR A 340 -17.37 1.99 -12.78
C THR A 340 -17.74 3.04 -11.76
N GLU A 341 -18.69 3.92 -12.08
CA GLU A 341 -19.40 4.68 -11.06
C GLU A 341 -20.24 3.72 -10.19
N GLN A 342 -20.22 3.91 -8.87
CA GLN A 342 -21.06 3.20 -7.91
C GLN A 342 -21.48 4.10 -6.74
N VAL A 343 -22.51 3.69 -5.99
CA VAL A 343 -23.04 4.45 -4.86
C VAL A 343 -22.33 4.04 -3.59
N SER A 344 -21.71 5.02 -2.91
CA SER A 344 -21.06 4.84 -1.61
C SER A 344 -22.09 4.77 -0.49
N TYR A 345 -23.06 5.71 -0.49
CA TYR A 345 -24.21 5.73 0.42
C TYR A 345 -25.36 6.56 -0.17
N THR A 346 -26.58 6.26 0.27
CA THR A 346 -27.74 7.13 0.10
C THR A 346 -27.96 7.90 1.40
N GLY A 347 -28.27 9.19 1.31
CA GLY A 347 -28.45 10.06 2.49
C GLY A 347 -29.42 11.21 2.23
N VAL A 348 -29.98 11.77 3.30
CA VAL A 348 -30.70 13.04 3.27
C VAL A 348 -29.66 14.15 3.47
N PHE A 349 -29.28 14.83 2.39
CA PHE A 349 -28.30 15.91 2.42
C PHE A 349 -28.97 17.20 2.88
N LEU A 350 -28.42 17.83 3.91
CA LEU A 350 -29.06 18.95 4.60
C LEU A 350 -29.05 20.24 3.76
N SER A 351 -30.07 21.06 3.95
CA SER A 351 -30.05 22.45 3.47
C SER A 351 -28.93 23.23 4.18
N THR A 352 -28.36 24.24 3.51
CA THR A 352 -27.32 25.10 4.10
C THR A 352 -27.81 25.74 5.40
N ASP A 353 -29.08 26.15 5.44
CA ASP A 353 -29.72 26.70 6.64
C ASP A 353 -29.91 25.66 7.75
N ALA A 354 -30.12 24.38 7.42
CA ALA A 354 -30.22 23.30 8.41
C ALA A 354 -28.84 22.97 9.00
N THR A 355 -27.80 22.83 8.17
CA THR A 355 -26.41 22.69 8.65
C THR A 355 -26.01 23.88 9.53
N LYS A 356 -26.34 25.10 9.12
CA LYS A 356 -26.05 26.32 9.88
C LYS A 356 -26.75 26.30 11.25
N ARG A 357 -28.08 26.08 11.29
CA ARG A 357 -28.85 25.97 12.55
C ARG A 357 -28.26 24.93 13.52
N LEU A 358 -27.84 23.78 13.01
CA LEU A 358 -27.24 22.72 13.85
C LEU A 358 -25.88 23.12 14.42
N VAL A 359 -25.01 23.77 13.63
CA VAL A 359 -23.68 24.21 14.07
C VAL A 359 -23.79 25.40 15.04
N GLU A 360 -24.74 26.32 14.83
CA GLU A 360 -24.99 27.46 15.74
C GLU A 360 -25.58 27.02 17.09
N ALA A 361 -26.49 26.04 17.09
CA ALA A 361 -27.11 25.54 18.32
C ALA A 361 -26.25 24.53 19.10
N ILE A 362 -25.29 23.88 18.43
CA ILE A 362 -24.44 22.83 19.02
C ILE A 362 -22.99 23.17 18.67
N PRO A 363 -22.32 24.00 19.48
CA PRO A 363 -20.94 24.41 19.21
C PRO A 363 -19.96 23.24 19.27
N MET A 364 -18.83 23.40 18.59
CA MET A 364 -17.73 22.43 18.61
C MET A 364 -17.14 22.31 20.02
N PRO A 365 -16.88 21.09 20.55
CA PRO A 365 -16.39 20.93 21.93
C PRO A 365 -15.01 21.56 22.18
N THR A 366 -14.14 21.60 21.17
CA THR A 366 -12.83 22.24 21.22
C THR A 366 -12.40 22.57 19.79
N GLU A 367 -12.20 23.84 19.47
CA GLU A 367 -11.72 24.26 18.16
C GLU A 367 -10.33 23.68 17.84
N GLY A 368 -10.08 23.36 16.56
CA GLY A 368 -8.82 22.77 16.10
C GLY A 368 -8.61 21.29 16.44
N VAL A 369 -9.40 20.71 17.35
CA VAL A 369 -9.32 19.28 17.74
C VAL A 369 -10.34 18.41 17.00
N TYR A 370 -11.42 19.03 16.51
CA TYR A 370 -12.50 18.35 15.78
C TYR A 370 -12.68 18.97 14.39
N SER A 371 -13.12 18.16 13.42
CA SER A 371 -13.66 18.63 12.15
C SER A 371 -15.19 18.58 12.14
N THR A 372 -15.81 19.53 11.43
CA THR A 372 -17.26 19.58 11.21
C THR A 372 -17.66 18.65 10.06
N LYS A 373 -18.67 17.79 10.27
CA LYS A 373 -19.20 16.83 9.28
C LYS A 373 -20.70 16.98 9.01
N ALA A 374 -21.34 18.04 9.52
CA ALA A 374 -22.79 18.21 9.66
C ALA A 374 -23.57 18.41 8.33
N HIS A 375 -23.49 17.45 7.40
CA HIS A 375 -23.95 17.60 6.02
C HIS A 375 -25.07 16.66 5.60
N HIS A 376 -25.27 15.52 6.27
CA HIS A 376 -26.30 14.55 5.90
C HIS A 376 -26.74 13.64 7.05
N VAL A 377 -27.93 13.05 6.90
CA VAL A 377 -28.36 11.82 7.60
C VAL A 377 -28.14 10.64 6.67
N THR A 378 -27.44 9.60 7.11
CA THR A 378 -27.28 8.37 6.30
C THR A 378 -28.60 7.61 6.24
N VAL A 379 -29.16 7.42 5.04
CA VAL A 379 -30.33 6.55 4.80
C VAL A 379 -29.87 5.09 4.73
N SER A 380 -28.79 4.82 3.97
CA SER A 380 -28.16 3.50 3.90
C SER A 380 -26.73 3.59 3.39
N LEU A 381 -25.87 2.64 3.77
CA LEU A 381 -24.63 2.37 3.05
C LEU A 381 -24.95 1.66 1.72
N GLY A 382 -24.27 2.04 0.64
CA GLY A 382 -24.69 1.70 -0.72
C GLY A 382 -26.06 2.30 -1.09
N LYS A 383 -26.69 1.74 -2.13
CA LYS A 383 -28.03 2.15 -2.57
C LYS A 383 -29.11 1.78 -1.53
N ALA A 384 -29.96 2.74 -1.20
CA ALA A 384 -31.17 2.47 -0.43
C ALA A 384 -32.16 1.64 -1.24
N LYS A 385 -32.91 0.78 -0.56
CA LYS A 385 -34.01 0.02 -1.16
C LYS A 385 -35.25 0.91 -1.36
N ASP A 386 -36.08 0.58 -2.34
CA ASP A 386 -37.42 1.16 -2.51
C ASP A 386 -38.29 1.05 -1.24
N GLU A 387 -38.17 -0.04 -0.48
CA GLU A 387 -38.80 -0.26 0.83
C GLU A 387 -38.61 0.92 1.82
N ILE A 388 -37.46 1.63 1.72
CA ILE A 388 -37.08 2.76 2.58
C ILE A 388 -37.25 4.09 1.83
N LEU A 389 -36.98 4.11 0.51
CA LEU A 389 -37.05 5.33 -0.30
C LEU A 389 -38.48 5.79 -0.60
N GLN A 390 -39.37 4.87 -0.99
CA GLN A 390 -40.72 5.23 -1.47
C GLN A 390 -41.56 5.93 -0.38
N PRO A 391 -41.56 5.49 0.90
CA PRO A 391 -42.27 6.20 1.96
C PRO A 391 -41.74 7.62 2.26
N LEU A 392 -40.52 7.93 1.83
CA LEU A 392 -39.88 9.25 1.96
C LEU A 392 -40.00 10.10 0.67
N GLY A 393 -40.72 9.61 -0.35
CA GLY A 393 -40.90 10.28 -1.65
C GLY A 393 -39.87 9.95 -2.73
N GLY A 394 -38.88 9.09 -2.45
CA GLY A 394 -37.86 8.66 -3.42
C GLY A 394 -36.64 9.59 -3.54
N LEU A 395 -35.74 9.26 -4.48
CA LEU A 395 -34.56 10.10 -4.74
C LEU A 395 -34.96 11.49 -5.26
N GLY A 396 -34.33 12.54 -4.75
CA GLY A 396 -34.66 13.93 -5.04
C GLY A 396 -35.82 14.50 -4.21
N ALA A 397 -36.51 13.70 -3.39
CA ALA A 397 -37.54 14.21 -2.48
C ALA A 397 -36.94 15.10 -1.38
N LYS A 398 -37.67 16.14 -1.00
CA LYS A 398 -37.36 16.95 0.19
C LYS A 398 -37.96 16.29 1.44
N VAL A 399 -37.17 16.18 2.50
CA VAL A 399 -37.55 15.59 3.78
C VAL A 399 -37.46 16.64 4.88
N GLU A 400 -38.51 16.74 5.71
CA GLU A 400 -38.55 17.56 6.92
C GLU A 400 -38.29 16.69 8.16
N MET A 401 -37.46 17.19 9.06
CA MET A 401 -36.87 16.46 10.19
C MET A 401 -36.72 17.36 11.41
N LYS A 402 -36.46 16.76 12.57
CA LYS A 402 -36.11 17.43 13.82
C LYS A 402 -34.88 16.76 14.44
N ALA A 403 -33.92 17.56 14.89
CA ALA A 403 -32.89 17.09 15.81
C ALA A 403 -33.43 17.17 17.24
N VAL A 404 -33.54 16.00 17.88
CA VAL A 404 -34.27 15.82 19.15
C VAL A 404 -33.36 15.55 20.35
N ALA A 405 -32.11 15.15 20.10
CA ALA A 405 -31.10 14.96 21.14
C ALA A 405 -29.69 15.12 20.56
N VAL A 406 -28.73 15.48 21.40
CA VAL A 406 -27.29 15.48 21.11
C VAL A 406 -26.60 14.41 21.96
N GLY A 407 -25.60 13.73 21.42
CA GLY A 407 -24.83 12.73 22.15
C GLY A 407 -23.40 12.64 21.64
N SER A 408 -22.53 11.98 22.40
CA SER A 408 -21.13 11.80 22.03
C SER A 408 -20.57 10.42 22.41
N TYR A 409 -19.58 9.97 21.66
CA TYR A 409 -18.88 8.71 21.87
C TYR A 409 -17.44 8.83 21.37
N LYS A 410 -16.45 8.62 22.24
CA LYS A 410 -15.01 8.60 21.92
C LYS A 410 -14.56 9.69 20.93
N GLY A 411 -14.86 10.96 21.22
CA GLY A 411 -14.46 12.08 20.35
C GLY A 411 -15.27 12.22 19.05
N VAL A 412 -16.42 11.57 18.93
CA VAL A 412 -17.43 11.87 17.89
C VAL A 412 -18.67 12.45 18.58
N VAL A 413 -19.24 13.51 18.00
CA VAL A 413 -20.49 14.15 18.44
C VAL A 413 -21.52 14.03 17.32
N ALA A 414 -22.76 13.72 17.65
CA ALA A 414 -23.86 13.63 16.70
C ALA A 414 -25.18 14.15 17.28
N VAL A 415 -26.14 14.45 16.40
CA VAL A 415 -27.54 14.69 16.77
C VAL A 415 -28.44 13.55 16.32
N LYS A 416 -29.28 13.05 17.22
CA LYS A 416 -30.38 12.12 16.88
C LYS A 416 -31.42 12.88 16.08
N ILE A 417 -31.81 12.29 14.95
CA ILE A 417 -32.82 12.84 14.04
C ILE A 417 -34.08 11.98 14.06
N GLU A 418 -35.23 12.66 14.07
CA GLU A 418 -36.55 12.07 13.85
C GLU A 418 -37.25 12.82 12.69
N LEU A 419 -38.16 12.15 11.97
CA LEU A 419 -38.93 12.79 10.91
C LEU A 419 -39.97 13.75 11.47
N ASP A 420 -40.19 14.89 10.80
CA ASP A 420 -41.31 15.79 11.11
C ASP A 420 -42.59 15.31 10.40
N TRP A 421 -43.00 14.08 10.71
CA TRP A 421 -44.09 13.37 10.05
C TRP A 421 -45.46 13.95 10.45
N LYS A 422 -46.15 14.56 9.48
CA LYS A 422 -47.40 15.32 9.67
C LYS A 422 -48.65 14.60 9.13
N THR A 423 -48.50 13.34 8.69
CA THR A 423 -49.54 12.56 8.02
C THR A 423 -50.10 11.50 8.98
N GLU A 424 -51.40 11.22 8.91
CA GLU A 424 -52.01 10.11 9.67
C GLU A 424 -51.47 8.76 9.17
N GLY A 425 -50.85 7.99 10.07
CA GLY A 425 -50.26 6.69 9.77
C GLY A 425 -49.03 6.36 10.63
N GLU A 426 -48.41 5.22 10.37
CA GLU A 426 -47.11 4.86 10.96
C GLU A 426 -46.01 5.75 10.36
N CYS A 427 -45.15 6.31 11.21
CA CYS A 427 -44.04 7.16 10.77
C CYS A 427 -42.96 6.31 10.06
N PRO A 428 -42.61 6.60 8.80
CA PRO A 428 -41.71 5.74 8.03
C PRO A 428 -40.27 5.77 8.55
N ARG A 429 -39.55 4.66 8.40
CA ARG A 429 -38.17 4.54 8.86
C ARG A 429 -37.20 5.27 7.92
N ILE A 430 -36.64 6.39 8.36
CA ILE A 430 -35.70 7.23 7.59
C ILE A 430 -34.34 6.56 7.27
N SER A 431 -33.86 5.60 8.07
CA SER A 431 -32.50 5.07 7.97
C SER A 431 -32.40 3.59 8.31
N THR A 432 -31.50 2.85 7.64
CA THR A 432 -31.10 1.49 8.02
C THR A 432 -30.37 1.42 9.36
N ASN A 433 -29.82 2.54 9.83
CA ASN A 433 -29.16 2.62 11.15
C ASN A 433 -30.22 2.51 12.26
N GLU A 434 -29.83 2.03 13.44
CA GLU A 434 -30.75 1.86 14.57
C GLU A 434 -31.24 3.22 15.11
N THR A 435 -30.30 4.14 15.35
CA THR A 435 -30.59 5.54 15.65
C THR A 435 -30.22 6.40 14.43
N PRO A 436 -31.19 7.01 13.72
CA PRO A 436 -30.88 8.00 12.69
C PRO A 436 -30.21 9.24 13.30
N HIS A 437 -29.15 9.73 12.66
CA HIS A 437 -28.39 10.87 13.18
C HIS A 437 -27.64 11.63 12.09
N VAL A 438 -27.28 12.89 12.38
CA VAL A 438 -26.24 13.64 11.67
C VAL A 438 -24.97 13.59 12.52
N THR A 439 -23.84 13.19 11.93
CA THR A 439 -22.54 13.33 12.60
C THR A 439 -22.15 14.81 12.56
N MET A 440 -22.07 15.44 13.73
CA MET A 440 -21.75 16.87 13.85
C MET A 440 -20.26 17.11 13.78
N TYR A 441 -19.51 16.44 14.67
CA TYR A 441 -18.08 16.65 14.86
C TYR A 441 -17.33 15.32 15.00
N VAL A 442 -16.14 15.23 14.42
CA VAL A 442 -15.23 14.07 14.55
C VAL A 442 -13.87 14.58 15.00
N GLY A 443 -13.34 14.02 16.08
CA GLY A 443 -12.04 14.36 16.66
C GLY A 443 -10.86 13.65 15.99
N ALA A 444 -9.67 14.16 16.25
CA ALA A 444 -8.38 13.58 15.86
C ALA A 444 -8.33 12.03 16.03
N GLY A 445 -8.16 11.31 14.91
CA GLY A 445 -8.01 9.85 14.88
C GLY A 445 -9.33 9.05 14.94
N CYS A 446 -10.43 9.68 15.31
CA CYS A 446 -11.77 9.08 15.35
C CYS A 446 -12.37 8.92 13.95
N LYS A 447 -13.48 8.19 13.82
CA LYS A 447 -14.14 7.95 12.53
C LYS A 447 -15.64 8.20 12.61
N ALA A 448 -16.18 8.94 11.64
CA ALA A 448 -17.61 9.33 11.60
C ALA A 448 -18.58 8.15 11.82
N LYS A 449 -18.24 6.92 11.37
CA LYS A 449 -19.05 5.72 11.63
C LYS A 449 -19.30 5.42 13.13
N GLU A 450 -18.50 5.96 14.04
CA GLU A 450 -18.54 5.66 15.47
C GLU A 450 -19.67 6.39 16.20
N SER A 451 -20.33 7.36 15.58
CA SER A 451 -21.61 7.92 16.08
C SER A 451 -22.74 6.89 16.13
N ASN A 452 -22.64 5.77 15.42
CA ASN A 452 -23.56 4.63 15.56
C ASN A 452 -23.44 3.92 16.93
N PHE A 453 -22.42 4.22 17.73
CA PHE A 453 -22.21 3.65 19.07
C PHE A 453 -22.59 4.60 20.22
N ILE A 454 -23.22 5.75 19.91
CA ILE A 454 -23.71 6.69 20.93
C ILE A 454 -24.96 6.09 21.59
N THR A 455 -24.83 5.73 22.87
CA THR A 455 -25.93 5.23 23.72
C THR A 455 -26.53 6.31 24.62
N GLU A 456 -25.75 7.32 25.00
CA GLU A 456 -26.17 8.41 25.88
C GLU A 456 -26.54 9.65 25.05
N TRP A 457 -27.77 10.10 25.22
CA TRP A 457 -28.40 11.15 24.42
C TRP A 457 -29.08 12.19 25.31
N THR A 458 -28.59 13.43 25.28
CA THR A 458 -29.18 14.60 25.97
C THR A 458 -30.24 15.23 25.08
N VAL A 459 -31.49 15.29 25.55
CA VAL A 459 -32.62 15.86 24.80
C VAL A 459 -32.38 17.34 24.47
N LEU A 460 -32.77 17.73 23.26
CA LEU A 460 -32.79 19.13 22.80
C LEU A 460 -34.22 19.68 22.95
N ASP A 461 -34.39 20.68 23.81
CA ASP A 461 -35.65 21.39 24.02
C ASP A 461 -35.44 22.91 23.83
N PRO A 462 -36.07 23.55 22.81
CA PRO A 462 -36.90 22.94 21.78
C PRO A 462 -36.09 22.10 20.77
N PRO A 463 -36.69 21.06 20.15
CA PRO A 463 -36.07 20.33 19.05
C PRO A 463 -35.77 21.25 17.86
N ILE A 464 -34.57 21.11 17.27
CA ILE A 464 -34.12 21.97 16.17
C ILE A 464 -34.75 21.46 14.86
N PRO A 465 -35.50 22.27 14.08
CA PRO A 465 -36.00 21.86 12.77
C PRO A 465 -34.85 21.75 11.77
N VAL A 466 -34.83 20.67 10.99
CA VAL A 466 -33.79 20.28 10.02
C VAL A 466 -34.49 19.88 8.72
N ASP A 467 -33.94 20.24 7.57
CA ASP A 467 -34.50 19.85 6.27
C ASP A 467 -33.41 19.51 5.27
N GLY A 468 -33.73 18.66 4.27
CA GLY A 468 -32.75 18.18 3.29
C GLY A 468 -33.36 17.40 2.13
N VAL A 469 -32.50 16.91 1.22
CA VAL A 469 -32.88 16.22 -0.03
C VAL A 469 -32.24 14.84 -0.12
N ILE A 470 -33.03 13.82 -0.46
CA ILE A 470 -32.53 12.43 -0.60
C ILE A 470 -31.65 12.31 -1.84
N THR A 471 -30.36 12.03 -1.64
CA THR A 471 -29.34 11.96 -2.71
C THR A 471 -28.40 10.76 -2.50
N GLU A 472 -27.81 10.26 -3.59
CA GLU A 472 -26.74 9.25 -3.56
C GLU A 472 -25.35 9.93 -3.61
N LYS A 473 -24.47 9.72 -2.62
CA LYS A 473 -23.03 10.02 -2.80
C LYS A 473 -22.42 8.90 -3.60
N LYS A 474 -21.92 9.25 -4.78
CA LYS A 474 -21.24 8.33 -5.69
C LYS A 474 -19.73 8.43 -5.59
N VAL A 475 -19.07 7.35 -5.97
CA VAL A 475 -17.61 7.19 -6.13
C VAL A 475 -17.33 6.26 -7.31
N TYR A 476 -16.15 6.36 -7.90
CA TYR A 476 -15.62 5.37 -8.82
C TYR A 476 -15.08 4.17 -8.04
N GLY A 477 -15.44 2.96 -8.45
CA GLY A 477 -14.98 1.72 -7.82
C GLY A 477 -14.58 0.68 -8.86
N LEU A 478 -14.06 -0.45 -8.37
CA LEU A 478 -13.85 -1.62 -9.22
C LEU A 478 -15.21 -2.09 -9.76
N LYS A 479 -15.31 -2.21 -11.08
CA LYS A 479 -16.45 -2.83 -11.73
C LYS A 479 -16.52 -4.28 -11.31
N ASN A 480 -17.43 -4.57 -10.40
CA ASN A 480 -17.83 -5.92 -10.04
C ASN A 480 -18.44 -6.62 -11.27
N THR A 481 -17.56 -7.16 -12.13
CA THR A 481 -17.85 -8.46 -12.73
C THR A 481 -18.24 -9.37 -11.58
N LYS A 482 -19.48 -9.88 -11.56
CA LYS A 482 -19.79 -11.06 -10.75
C LYS A 482 -18.65 -12.05 -11.01
N PRO A 483 -17.96 -12.59 -9.99
CA PRO A 483 -16.87 -13.52 -10.22
C PRO A 483 -17.42 -14.61 -11.14
N VAL A 484 -16.82 -14.75 -12.35
CA VAL A 484 -17.36 -15.55 -13.46
C VAL A 484 -17.86 -16.85 -12.86
N GLU A 485 -19.18 -17.05 -12.89
CA GLU A 485 -19.89 -17.94 -11.97
C GLU A 485 -19.13 -19.25 -11.88
N GLN A 486 -18.45 -19.47 -10.75
CA GLN A 486 -17.45 -20.53 -10.64
C GLN A 486 -18.18 -21.83 -10.94
N LYS A 487 -17.95 -22.39 -12.13
CA LYS A 487 -18.61 -23.63 -12.59
C LYS A 487 -18.59 -24.59 -11.42
N ALA A 488 -19.78 -24.90 -10.91
CA ALA A 488 -19.92 -25.54 -9.61
C ALA A 488 -19.03 -26.78 -9.61
N LYS A 489 -18.00 -26.78 -8.75
CA LYS A 489 -16.88 -27.72 -8.81
C LYS A 489 -17.42 -29.13 -9.08
N ASP A 490 -17.02 -29.74 -10.19
CA ASP A 490 -17.61 -30.98 -10.72
C ASP A 490 -17.79 -32.04 -9.63
N ILE A 491 -16.87 -32.11 -8.67
CA ILE A 491 -16.94 -32.95 -7.48
C ILE A 491 -17.16 -32.12 -6.22
N SER A 492 -18.30 -32.35 -5.56
CA SER A 492 -18.57 -31.85 -4.21
C SER A 492 -17.80 -32.66 -3.16
N ILE A 493 -16.51 -32.33 -2.95
CA ILE A 493 -15.63 -32.98 -1.96
C ILE A 493 -16.28 -32.99 -0.56
N GLY A 494 -16.92 -31.89 -0.15
CA GLY A 494 -17.64 -31.80 1.12
C GLY A 494 -18.96 -32.57 1.17
N GLY A 495 -19.50 -32.99 0.03
CA GLY A 495 -20.58 -33.97 -0.08
C GLY A 495 -20.05 -35.40 0.09
N LEU A 496 -19.00 -35.77 -0.66
CA LEU A 496 -18.34 -37.07 -0.55
C LEU A 496 -17.84 -37.37 0.87
N ILE A 497 -17.23 -36.41 1.54
CA ILE A 497 -16.81 -36.58 2.95
C ILE A 497 -18.00 -36.89 3.86
N LYS A 498 -19.17 -36.27 3.65
CA LYS A 498 -20.38 -36.57 4.43
C LYS A 498 -21.01 -37.93 4.07
N GLN A 499 -20.79 -38.42 2.85
CA GLN A 499 -21.26 -39.72 2.38
C GLN A 499 -20.43 -40.87 2.98
N TYR A 500 -19.11 -40.77 2.95
CA TYR A 500 -18.21 -41.82 3.47
C TYR A 500 -17.92 -41.68 4.99
N HIS A 501 -17.95 -40.45 5.52
CA HIS A 501 -17.69 -40.15 6.94
C HIS A 501 -18.85 -39.35 7.58
N PRO A 502 -20.07 -39.91 7.66
CA PRO A 502 -21.28 -39.22 8.14
C PRO A 502 -21.25 -38.84 9.63
N HIS A 503 -20.21 -39.25 10.36
CA HIS A 503 -19.98 -38.86 11.75
C HIS A 503 -19.41 -37.45 11.88
N LEU A 504 -18.63 -36.97 10.88
CA LEU A 504 -17.98 -35.66 10.90
C LEU A 504 -18.96 -34.51 10.65
N LYS A 505 -18.85 -33.42 11.41
CA LYS A 505 -19.77 -32.28 11.36
C LYS A 505 -19.05 -30.92 11.39
N GLY A 506 -19.67 -29.94 10.74
CA GLY A 506 -19.23 -28.54 10.76
C GLY A 506 -17.74 -28.35 10.44
N LYS A 507 -16.95 -27.94 11.44
CA LYS A 507 -15.52 -27.63 11.34
C LYS A 507 -14.69 -28.83 10.89
N GLU A 508 -15.02 -30.04 11.36
CA GLU A 508 -14.27 -31.28 11.06
C GLU A 508 -14.30 -31.58 9.55
N VAL A 509 -15.47 -31.43 8.92
CA VAL A 509 -15.63 -31.59 7.47
C VAL A 509 -14.78 -30.58 6.71
N GLY A 510 -14.67 -29.33 7.21
CA GLY A 510 -13.81 -28.30 6.63
C GLY A 510 -12.32 -28.65 6.70
N GLU A 511 -11.87 -29.23 7.82
CA GLU A 511 -10.48 -29.69 7.99
C GLU A 511 -10.16 -30.90 7.10
N VAL A 512 -11.12 -31.81 6.89
CA VAL A 512 -10.95 -32.94 5.96
C VAL A 512 -10.99 -32.47 4.50
N VAL A 513 -11.88 -31.53 4.12
CA VAL A 513 -11.87 -30.89 2.79
C VAL A 513 -10.48 -30.29 2.49
N LYS A 514 -9.86 -29.64 3.49
CA LYS A 514 -8.50 -29.08 3.35
C LYS A 514 -7.44 -30.17 3.12
N LYS A 515 -7.48 -31.28 3.88
CA LYS A 515 -6.58 -32.43 3.67
C LYS A 515 -6.73 -33.08 2.28
N VAL A 516 -7.97 -33.20 1.78
CA VAL A 516 -8.23 -33.73 0.43
C VAL A 516 -7.71 -32.78 -0.65
N GLN A 517 -7.92 -31.47 -0.52
CA GLN A 517 -7.37 -30.49 -1.45
C GLN A 517 -5.83 -30.50 -1.42
N GLU A 518 -5.20 -30.56 -0.24
CA GLU A 518 -3.73 -30.67 -0.10
C GLU A 518 -3.16 -31.97 -0.72
N TRP A 519 -3.94 -33.05 -0.76
CA TRP A 519 -3.58 -34.27 -1.48
C TRP A 519 -3.73 -34.10 -3.00
N MET A 520 -4.85 -33.54 -3.48
CA MET A 520 -5.09 -33.27 -4.91
C MET A 520 -4.01 -32.32 -5.49
N ASP A 521 -3.70 -31.25 -4.78
CA ASP A 521 -2.66 -30.28 -5.16
C ASP A 521 -1.27 -30.94 -5.23
N LYS A 522 -1.03 -31.97 -4.40
CA LYS A 522 0.23 -32.75 -4.37
C LYS A 522 0.30 -33.84 -5.45
N THR A 523 -0.84 -34.36 -5.91
CA THR A 523 -0.93 -35.31 -7.03
C THR A 523 -1.12 -34.63 -8.39
N TYR A 524 -1.28 -33.29 -8.43
CA TYR A 524 -1.65 -32.50 -9.61
C TYR A 524 -3.01 -32.88 -10.20
N MET A 525 -3.92 -33.37 -9.34
CA MET A 525 -5.27 -33.78 -9.70
C MET A 525 -6.22 -32.57 -9.62
N ASP A 526 -6.98 -32.29 -10.68
CA ASP A 526 -7.97 -31.21 -10.66
C ASP A 526 -9.34 -31.69 -10.15
N ASN A 527 -10.15 -30.76 -9.64
CA ASN A 527 -11.54 -31.04 -9.26
C ASN A 527 -12.42 -30.98 -10.50
N SER A 528 -12.36 -32.06 -11.27
CA SER A 528 -13.13 -32.31 -12.49
C SER A 528 -13.77 -33.69 -12.41
N SER A 529 -14.87 -33.89 -13.13
CA SER A 529 -15.72 -35.08 -13.04
C SER A 529 -15.03 -36.39 -13.44
N HIS A 530 -13.91 -36.34 -14.17
CA HIS A 530 -13.14 -37.55 -14.54
C HIS A 530 -12.31 -38.13 -13.40
N ASN A 531 -11.85 -37.29 -12.46
CA ASN A 531 -11.06 -37.72 -11.29
C ASN A 531 -11.93 -38.18 -10.11
N ALA A 532 -13.26 -38.18 -10.25
CA ALA A 532 -14.20 -38.50 -9.17
C ALA A 532 -13.95 -39.85 -8.47
N PRO A 533 -13.69 -40.97 -9.19
CA PRO A 533 -13.45 -42.26 -8.54
C PRO A 533 -12.20 -42.28 -7.65
N GLU A 534 -11.19 -41.49 -7.99
CA GLU A 534 -9.90 -41.45 -7.28
C GLU A 534 -9.97 -40.51 -6.07
N VAL A 535 -10.72 -39.41 -6.19
CA VAL A 535 -11.09 -38.54 -5.06
C VAL A 535 -11.99 -39.29 -4.06
N GLU A 536 -12.97 -40.06 -4.55
CA GLU A 536 -13.81 -40.93 -3.72
C GLU A 536 -12.99 -42.01 -3.00
N LEU A 537 -12.11 -42.72 -3.73
CA LEU A 537 -11.23 -43.75 -3.15
C LEU A 537 -10.25 -43.18 -2.13
N PHE A 538 -9.74 -41.96 -2.34
CA PHE A 538 -8.91 -41.30 -1.33
C PHE A 538 -9.72 -40.98 -0.08
N ILE A 539 -10.91 -40.38 -0.23
CA ILE A 539 -11.80 -40.03 0.88
C ILE A 539 -12.23 -41.26 1.67
N SER A 540 -12.62 -42.36 1.00
CA SER A 540 -13.08 -43.59 1.68
C SER A 540 -12.00 -44.27 2.51
N ASN A 541 -10.71 -44.06 2.18
CA ASN A 541 -9.57 -44.62 2.89
C ASN A 541 -8.98 -43.71 3.98
N LEU A 542 -9.58 -42.54 4.24
CA LEU A 542 -9.18 -41.68 5.36
C LEU A 542 -9.59 -42.32 6.70
N VAL A 543 -8.60 -42.72 7.49
CA VAL A 543 -8.78 -43.19 8.87
C VAL A 543 -8.71 -42.00 9.83
N PHE A 544 -9.68 -41.90 10.73
CA PHE A 544 -9.71 -40.93 11.81
C PHE A 544 -9.55 -41.65 13.14
N GLU A 545 -8.43 -41.41 13.83
CA GLU A 545 -8.26 -41.84 15.21
C GLU A 545 -9.24 -41.07 16.09
N LYS A 546 -9.99 -41.78 16.95
CA LYS A 546 -10.79 -41.14 17.98
C LYS A 546 -9.86 -40.56 19.03
N VAL A 547 -9.98 -39.26 19.27
CA VAL A 547 -9.60 -38.67 20.56
C VAL A 547 -10.74 -38.99 21.52
N GLU A 548 -10.43 -39.72 22.60
CA GLU A 548 -11.35 -39.96 23.73
C GLU A 548 -11.29 -38.80 24.75
#